data_AF-A0A1B8QHA2-F1
#
_entry.id   AF-A0A1B8QHA2-F1
#
_cell.length_a   1.000
_cell.length_b   1.000
_cell.length_c   1.000
_cell.angle_alpha   90.00
_cell.angle_beta   90.00
_cell.angle_gamma   90.00
#
_symmetry.space_group_name_H-M   'P 1'
#
loop_
_entity.id
_entity.type
_entity.pdbx_description
1 polymer ?
#
loop_
_entity_poly.entity_id
_entity_poly.type
_entity_poly.pdbx_seq_one_letter_code
_entity_poly.pdbx_strand_id
1 'polypeptide(L)'
;MVHFLFYASEAYSHKKEMMENPSTSYLGLTQQEIVSKSINHAVKRGYLQEKLDSIKAPHSAYSYEDLPSDYYGAVFGANHFDPKSKISFGQQIYNYFKQELDVKSPYHAPNYNDLPDIDNKKHSGIFNRTINPMFIP
;
A
#
# COMPACT_ATOMS: atom_id res chain seq x y z
N MET A 1 0.47 5.42 7.45
CA MET A 1 -0.46 6.08 6.48
C MET A 1 0.22 6.67 5.25
N VAL A 2 1.43 7.23 5.34
CA VAL A 2 2.13 7.81 4.17
C VAL A 2 2.38 6.76 3.08
N HIS A 3 2.87 5.57 3.46
CA HIS A 3 3.03 4.41 2.57
C HIS A 3 1.75 4.07 1.81
N PHE A 4 0.65 3.79 2.52
CA PHE A 4 -0.64 3.47 1.91
C PHE A 4 -1.09 4.48 0.84
N LEU A 5 -1.10 5.77 1.18
CA LEU A 5 -1.58 6.81 0.25
C LEU A 5 -0.63 7.01 -0.93
N PHE A 6 0.68 6.92 -0.69
CA PHE A 6 1.70 7.02 -1.73
C PHE A 6 1.52 5.89 -2.75
N TYR A 7 1.47 4.64 -2.30
CA TYR A 7 1.33 3.48 -3.19
C TYR A 7 -0.05 3.37 -3.83
N ALA A 8 -1.11 3.90 -3.19
CA ALA A 8 -2.39 4.10 -3.84
C ALA A 8 -2.29 5.06 -5.03
N SER A 9 -1.58 6.18 -4.86
CA SER A 9 -1.36 7.15 -5.93
C SER A 9 -0.50 6.56 -7.06
N GLU A 10 0.58 5.86 -6.74
CA GLU A 10 1.46 5.20 -7.72
C GLU A 10 0.68 4.17 -8.56
N ALA A 11 -0.09 3.30 -7.91
CA ALA A 11 -0.86 2.26 -8.60
C ALA A 11 -2.00 2.86 -9.46
N TYR A 12 -2.71 3.87 -8.94
CA TYR A 12 -3.75 4.54 -9.70
C TYR A 12 -3.21 5.29 -10.92
N SER A 13 -2.08 5.99 -10.76
CA SER A 13 -1.45 6.77 -11.84
C SER A 13 -0.97 5.85 -12.96
N HIS A 14 -0.32 4.74 -12.60
CA HIS A 14 0.09 3.72 -13.57
C HIS A 14 -1.12 3.07 -14.27
N LYS A 15 -2.21 2.77 -13.55
CA LYS A 15 -3.46 2.28 -14.14
C LYS A 15 -4.00 3.25 -15.18
N LYS A 16 -4.06 4.54 -14.83
CA LYS A 16 -4.54 5.59 -15.73
C LYS A 16 -3.67 5.68 -16.99
N GLU A 17 -2.35 5.70 -16.84
CA GLU A 17 -1.40 5.73 -17.96
C GLU A 17 -1.61 4.52 -18.90
N MET A 18 -1.75 3.32 -18.35
CA MET A 18 -2.02 2.11 -19.14
C MET A 18 -3.36 2.17 -19.89
N MET A 19 -4.40 2.76 -19.29
CA MET A 19 -5.70 2.90 -19.94
C MET A 19 -5.70 3.98 -21.03
N GLU A 20 -4.86 5.02 -20.89
CA GLU A 20 -4.74 6.13 -21.84
C GLU A 20 -3.74 5.83 -22.97
N ASN A 21 -2.86 4.83 -22.80
CA ASN A 21 -1.83 4.49 -23.78
C ASN A 21 -2.37 3.61 -24.93
N PRO A 22 -2.30 4.07 -26.20
CA PRO A 22 -2.78 3.33 -27.37
C PRO A 22 -2.12 1.96 -27.57
N SER A 23 -0.85 1.81 -27.17
CA SER A 23 -0.10 0.55 -27.26
C SER A 23 -0.65 -0.52 -26.32
N THR A 24 -1.23 -0.12 -25.19
CA THR A 24 -1.87 -1.03 -24.24
C THR A 24 -3.22 -1.51 -24.78
N SER A 25 -3.95 -0.64 -25.47
CA SER A 25 -5.14 -1.03 -26.25
C SER A 25 -4.80 -2.02 -27.37
N TYR A 26 -3.63 -1.89 -28.00
CA TYR A 26 -3.15 -2.80 -29.05
C TYR A 26 -2.82 -4.21 -28.51
N LEU A 27 -2.35 -4.30 -27.26
CA LEU A 27 -2.08 -5.57 -26.59
C LEU A 27 -3.36 -6.33 -26.17
N GLY A 28 -4.53 -5.71 -26.25
CA GLY A 28 -5.82 -6.34 -25.90
C GLY A 28 -5.94 -6.72 -24.42
N LEU A 29 -5.24 -6.03 -23.52
CA LEU A 29 -5.29 -6.33 -22.09
C LEU A 29 -6.68 -6.08 -21.52
N THR A 30 -7.15 -7.00 -20.69
CA THR A 30 -8.36 -6.85 -19.91
C THR A 30 -8.18 -5.82 -18.78
N GLN A 31 -9.29 -5.27 -18.29
CA GLN A 31 -9.27 -4.34 -17.16
C GLN A 31 -8.60 -4.96 -15.92
N GLN A 32 -8.81 -6.26 -15.67
CA GLN A 32 -8.28 -6.95 -14.52
C GLN A 32 -6.76 -7.16 -14.63
N GLU A 33 -6.25 -7.37 -15.84
CA GLU A 33 -4.80 -7.41 -16.10
C GLU A 33 -4.14 -6.05 -15.90
N ILE A 34 -4.79 -4.96 -16.32
CA ILE A 34 -4.30 -3.59 -16.10
C ILE A 34 -4.21 -3.30 -14.60
N VAL A 35 -5.25 -3.64 -13.84
CA VAL A 35 -5.26 -3.51 -12.37
C VAL A 35 -4.11 -4.31 -11.76
N SER A 36 -3.99 -5.59 -12.12
CA SER A 36 -2.94 -6.48 -11.59
C SER A 36 -1.53 -5.98 -11.90
N LYS A 37 -1.29 -5.51 -13.13
CA LYS A 37 0.00 -4.93 -13.53
C LYS A 37 0.31 -3.65 -12.77
N SER A 38 -0.70 -2.83 -12.49
CA SER A 38 -0.54 -1.57 -11.75
C SER A 38 -0.25 -1.78 -10.27
N ILE A 39 -0.91 -2.77 -9.64
CA ILE A 39 -0.57 -3.19 -8.27
C ILE A 39 0.87 -3.69 -8.22
N ASN A 40 1.26 -4.58 -9.15
CA ASN A 40 2.61 -5.11 -9.21
C ASN A 40 3.68 -4.04 -9.45
N HIS A 41 3.37 -3.01 -10.25
CA HIS A 41 4.26 -1.87 -10.44
C HIS A 41 4.52 -1.15 -9.12
N ALA A 42 3.47 -0.78 -8.39
CA ALA A 42 3.59 -0.09 -7.10
C ALA A 42 4.31 -0.94 -6.05
N VAL A 43 4.01 -2.24 -5.94
CA VAL A 43 4.70 -3.15 -5.01
C VAL A 43 6.19 -3.24 -5.31
N LYS A 44 6.59 -3.32 -6.59
CA LYS A 44 8.03 -3.31 -6.97
C LYS A 44 8.73 -2.02 -6.55
N ARG A 45 8.03 -0.88 -6.60
CA ARG A 45 8.54 0.41 -6.12
C ARG A 45 8.74 0.36 -4.59
N GLY A 46 7.80 -0.23 -3.85
CA GLY A 46 7.93 -0.54 -2.41
C GLY A 46 9.20 -1.30 -2.08
N TYR A 47 9.39 -2.47 -2.70
CA TYR A 47 10.61 -3.26 -2.53
C TYR A 47 11.90 -2.49 -2.86
N LEU A 48 11.88 -1.62 -3.87
CA LEU A 48 13.03 -0.80 -4.21
C LEU A 48 13.30 0.26 -3.14
N GLN A 49 12.25 0.92 -2.63
CA GLN A 49 12.36 1.89 -1.54
C GLN A 49 12.96 1.23 -0.30
N GLU A 50 12.41 0.09 0.15
CA GLU A 50 12.90 -0.63 1.34
C GLU A 50 14.37 -1.06 1.20
N LYS A 51 14.79 -1.44 -0.01
CA LYS A 51 16.20 -1.74 -0.30
C LYS A 51 17.10 -0.50 -0.18
N LEU A 52 16.62 0.67 -0.60
CA LEU A 52 17.36 1.93 -0.46
C LEU A 52 17.40 2.39 1.00
N ASP A 53 16.30 2.23 1.73
CA ASP A 53 16.19 2.58 3.14
C ASP A 53 17.08 1.68 4.00
N SER A 54 17.30 0.43 3.61
CA SER A 54 18.29 -0.45 4.24
C SER A 54 19.72 0.14 4.27
N ILE A 55 19.99 1.14 3.42
CA ILE A 55 21.27 1.87 3.38
C ILE A 55 21.14 3.25 4.03
N LYS A 56 20.07 4.01 3.71
CA LYS A 56 19.92 5.42 4.09
C LYS A 56 19.23 5.64 5.43
N ALA A 57 18.28 4.77 5.77
CA ALA A 57 17.51 4.81 7.00
C ALA A 57 17.29 3.38 7.54
N PRO A 58 18.35 2.66 7.97
CA PRO A 58 18.24 1.24 8.34
C PRO A 58 17.27 0.96 9.49
N HIS A 59 16.95 1.98 10.27
CA HIS A 59 15.98 1.92 11.37
C HIS A 59 14.52 1.81 10.93
N SER A 60 14.23 2.17 9.68
CA SER A 60 12.89 2.18 9.09
C SER A 60 12.70 1.09 8.05
N ALA A 61 13.76 0.38 7.64
CA ALA A 61 13.71 -0.52 6.51
C ALA A 61 13.08 -1.88 6.86
N TYR A 62 12.10 -2.29 6.07
CA TYR A 62 11.30 -3.50 6.20
C TYR A 62 10.63 -3.61 7.57
N SER A 63 10.08 -2.50 8.06
CA SER A 63 9.23 -2.51 9.24
C SER A 63 8.01 -3.40 8.97
N TYR A 64 7.37 -3.89 10.03
CA TYR A 64 6.36 -4.95 9.92
C TYR A 64 5.16 -4.54 9.05
N GLU A 65 4.88 -3.25 8.98
CA GLU A 65 3.76 -2.62 8.32
C GLU A 65 4.06 -2.11 6.90
N ASP A 66 5.33 -1.94 6.50
CA ASP A 66 5.70 -1.16 5.30
C ASP A 66 5.18 -1.84 4.03
N LEU A 67 5.74 -3.00 3.65
CA LEU A 67 5.32 -3.71 2.44
C LEU A 67 3.84 -4.13 2.43
N PRO A 68 3.22 -4.56 3.55
CA PRO A 68 1.77 -4.75 3.59
C PRO A 68 0.99 -3.45 3.35
N SER A 69 1.39 -2.33 3.95
CA SER A 69 0.74 -1.03 3.73
C SER A 69 0.88 -0.56 2.29
N ASP A 70 2.05 -0.76 1.68
CA ASP A 70 2.31 -0.47 0.28
C ASP A 70 1.37 -1.29 -0.63
N TYR A 71 1.27 -2.59 -0.37
CA TYR A 71 0.39 -3.48 -1.13
C TYR A 71 -1.08 -3.11 -1.01
N TYR A 72 -1.59 -2.91 0.21
CA TYR A 72 -3.00 -2.55 0.39
C TYR A 72 -3.31 -1.15 -0.15
N GLY A 73 -2.35 -0.23 -0.10
CA GLY A 73 -2.44 1.06 -0.78
C GLY A 73 -2.58 0.88 -2.28
N ALA A 74 -1.69 0.09 -2.88
CA ALA A 74 -1.71 -0.22 -4.31
C ALA A 74 -3.03 -0.88 -4.75
N VAL A 75 -3.54 -1.85 -3.98
CA VAL A 75 -4.84 -2.49 -4.21
C VAL A 75 -5.96 -1.46 -4.18
N PHE A 76 -6.00 -0.61 -3.15
CA PHE A 76 -7.00 0.45 -3.07
C PHE A 76 -6.95 1.37 -4.29
N GLY A 77 -5.79 1.91 -4.65
CA GLY A 77 -5.64 2.83 -5.78
C GLY A 77 -5.99 2.22 -7.14
N ALA A 78 -5.56 0.98 -7.38
CA ALA A 78 -5.81 0.31 -8.65
C ALA A 78 -7.25 -0.24 -8.75
N ASN A 79 -7.81 -0.76 -7.67
CA ASN A 79 -9.04 -1.57 -7.72
C ASN A 79 -10.28 -0.91 -7.08
N HIS A 80 -10.13 0.02 -6.12
CA HIS A 80 -11.26 0.57 -5.37
C HIS A 80 -11.44 2.08 -5.54
N PHE A 81 -10.36 2.83 -5.76
CA PHE A 81 -10.44 4.27 -5.92
C PHE A 81 -11.17 4.65 -7.22
N ASP A 82 -12.21 5.47 -7.07
CA ASP A 82 -13.00 6.02 -8.15
C ASP A 82 -13.11 7.55 -8.00
N PRO A 83 -12.43 8.34 -8.87
CA PRO A 83 -12.49 9.80 -8.83
C PRO A 83 -13.85 10.36 -9.27
N LYS A 84 -14.71 9.55 -9.91
CA LYS A 84 -16.06 9.95 -10.35
C LYS A 84 -17.14 9.58 -9.32
N SER A 85 -16.74 8.95 -8.22
CA SER A 85 -17.65 8.55 -7.17
C SER A 85 -18.33 9.74 -6.52
N LYS A 86 -19.58 9.56 -6.07
CA LYS A 86 -20.34 10.57 -5.33
C LYS A 86 -19.90 10.71 -3.87
N ILE A 87 -19.13 9.74 -3.37
CA ILE A 87 -18.61 9.75 -1.99
C ILE A 87 -17.19 10.33 -1.96
N SER A 88 -16.85 11.01 -0.87
CA SER A 88 -15.55 11.65 -0.71
C SER A 88 -14.40 10.64 -0.70
N PHE A 89 -13.18 11.10 -1.01
CA PHE A 89 -11.98 10.27 -0.95
C PHE A 89 -11.80 9.60 0.43
N GLY A 90 -12.00 10.37 1.51
CA GLY A 90 -11.95 9.83 2.87
C GLY A 90 -13.00 8.74 3.12
N GLN A 91 -14.21 8.89 2.56
CA GLN A 91 -15.25 7.86 2.64
C GLN A 91 -14.88 6.60 1.85
N GLN A 92 -14.23 6.73 0.70
CA GLN A 92 -13.75 5.57 -0.08
C GLN A 92 -12.69 4.79 0.71
N ILE A 93 -11.73 5.48 1.34
CA ILE A 93 -10.73 4.85 2.21
C ILE A 93 -11.40 4.16 3.40
N TYR A 94 -12.31 4.86 4.08
CA TYR A 94 -13.04 4.31 5.22
C TYR A 94 -13.80 3.02 4.83
N ASN A 95 -14.49 3.05 3.69
CA ASN A 95 -15.23 1.89 3.20
C ASN A 95 -14.27 0.72 2.89
N TYR A 96 -13.15 0.99 2.21
CA TYR A 96 -12.13 -0.02 1.93
C TYR A 96 -11.59 -0.67 3.22
N PHE A 97 -11.21 0.13 4.22
CA PHE A 97 -10.73 -0.38 5.51
C PHE A 97 -11.79 -1.20 6.25
N LYS A 98 -13.04 -0.76 6.23
CA LYS A 98 -14.13 -1.45 6.92
C LYS A 98 -14.53 -2.76 6.23
N GLN A 99 -14.50 -2.79 4.90
CA GLN A 99 -15.07 -3.90 4.12
C GLN A 99 -14.03 -4.93 3.72
N GLU A 100 -12.81 -4.50 3.37
CA GLU A 100 -11.77 -5.37 2.83
C GLU A 100 -10.72 -5.78 3.88
N LEU A 101 -10.46 -4.92 4.86
CA LEU A 101 -9.38 -5.12 5.84
C LEU A 101 -9.87 -5.44 7.26
N ASP A 102 -11.19 -5.46 7.49
CA ASP A 102 -11.81 -5.65 8.82
C ASP A 102 -11.09 -4.85 9.93
N VAL A 103 -10.77 -3.58 9.65
CA VAL A 103 -9.92 -2.79 10.54
C VAL A 103 -10.58 -2.64 11.91
N LYS A 104 -9.96 -3.26 12.92
CA LYS A 104 -10.31 -3.09 14.32
C LYS A 104 -9.70 -1.81 14.86
N SER A 105 -10.26 -1.32 15.97
CA SER A 105 -9.70 -0.17 16.67
C SER A 105 -8.20 -0.35 16.92
N PRO A 106 -7.34 0.67 16.72
CA PRO A 106 -5.90 0.56 16.95
C PRO A 106 -5.59 0.16 18.39
N TYR A 107 -6.46 0.48 19.36
CA TYR A 107 -6.37 0.02 20.76
C TYR A 107 -6.35 -1.52 20.91
N HIS A 108 -6.77 -2.26 19.89
CA HIS A 108 -6.73 -3.72 19.88
C HIS A 108 -5.46 -4.30 19.26
N ALA A 109 -4.53 -3.47 18.77
CA ALA A 109 -3.26 -3.96 18.25
C ALA A 109 -2.45 -4.59 19.40
N PRO A 110 -1.84 -5.77 19.23
CA PRO A 110 -1.10 -6.46 20.29
C PRO A 110 0.02 -5.62 20.92
N ASN A 111 0.59 -4.69 20.15
CA ASN A 111 1.67 -3.80 20.57
C ASN A 111 1.19 -2.37 20.88
N TYR A 112 -0.12 -2.09 20.94
CA TYR A 112 -0.63 -0.72 21.07
C TYR A 112 -0.03 0.04 22.26
N ASN A 113 0.06 -0.63 23.42
CA ASN A 113 0.58 -0.04 24.65
C ASN A 113 2.12 0.08 24.67
N ASP A 114 2.81 -0.56 23.73
CA ASP A 114 4.27 -0.58 23.62
C ASP A 114 4.79 0.33 22.50
N LEU A 115 3.89 1.04 21.80
CA LEU A 115 4.27 1.98 20.75
C LEU A 115 5.01 3.18 21.37
N PRO A 116 6.20 3.53 20.85
CA PRO A 116 6.93 4.68 21.36
C PRO A 116 6.25 5.98 20.92
N ASP A 117 6.20 6.97 21.80
CA ASP A 117 5.68 8.31 21.49
C ASP A 117 6.53 9.07 20.47
N ILE A 118 7.80 8.67 20.32
CA ILE A 118 8.77 9.28 19.41
C ILE A 118 9.54 8.21 18.63
N ASP A 119 9.83 8.49 17.36
CA ASP A 119 10.79 7.70 16.61
C ASP A 119 12.20 7.93 17.17
N ASN A 120 12.70 6.95 17.91
CA ASN A 120 14.05 6.95 18.47
C ASN A 120 15.12 6.47 17.47
N LYS A 121 14.76 6.30 16.20
CA LYS A 121 15.61 5.81 15.11
C LYS A 121 16.23 4.45 15.42
N LYS A 122 15.50 3.62 16.16
CA LYS A 122 15.91 2.24 16.48
C LYS A 122 14.97 1.27 15.78
N HIS A 123 15.56 0.39 14.98
CA HIS A 123 14.80 -0.72 14.39
C HIS A 123 14.29 -1.67 15.48
N SER A 124 13.09 -2.21 15.32
CA SER A 124 12.50 -3.20 16.25
C SER A 124 13.30 -4.52 16.33
N GLY A 125 14.11 -4.80 15.30
CA GLY A 125 14.80 -6.07 15.09
C GLY A 125 13.95 -7.11 14.33
N ILE A 126 12.67 -6.81 14.09
CA ILE A 126 11.73 -7.66 13.37
C ILE A 126 11.58 -7.11 11.96
N PHE A 127 11.78 -7.97 10.95
CA PHE A 127 11.70 -7.60 9.55
C PHE A 127 10.54 -8.31 8.85
N ASN A 128 9.71 -7.56 8.12
CA ASN A 128 8.74 -8.14 7.19
C ASN A 128 9.16 -7.86 5.75
N ARG A 129 9.61 -8.90 5.04
CA ARG A 129 10.02 -8.81 3.63
C ARG A 129 8.91 -9.23 2.66
N THR A 130 7.68 -9.35 3.16
CA THR A 130 6.53 -9.83 2.39
C THR A 130 5.43 -8.79 2.41
N ILE A 131 4.54 -8.86 1.42
CA ILE A 131 3.32 -8.05 1.37
C ILE A 131 2.23 -8.54 2.34
N ASN A 132 2.47 -9.67 3.01
CA ASN A 132 1.51 -10.23 3.95
C ASN A 132 1.78 -9.66 5.35
N PRO A 133 0.74 -9.23 6.08
CA PRO A 133 0.89 -8.86 7.49
C PRO A 133 1.48 -10.01 8.30
N MET A 134 2.48 -9.72 9.13
CA MET A 134 3.08 -10.72 10.03
C MET A 134 2.14 -11.14 11.15
N PHE A 135 1.38 -10.19 11.68
CA PHE A 135 0.42 -10.40 12.76
C PHE A 135 -0.96 -10.19 12.16
N ILE A 136 -1.59 -11.28 11.76
CA ILE A 136 -3.00 -11.27 11.34
C ILE A 136 -3.82 -11.44 12.63
N PRO A 137 -4.82 -10.59 12.91
CA PRO A 137 -5.76 -10.81 14.01
C PRO A 137 -6.63 -12.06 13.80
#